data_AF-A0A8J1UGX0-F1
#
_entry.id   AF-A0A8J1UGX0-F1
#
_cell.length_a   1.000
_cell.length_b   1.000
_cell.length_c   1.000
_cell.angle_alpha   90.00
_cell.angle_beta   90.00
_cell.angle_gamma   90.00
#
_symmetry.space_group_name_H-M   'P 1'
#
loop_
_entity.id
_entity.type
_entity.pdbx_description
1 polymer ?
#
loop_
_entity_poly.entity_id
_entity_poly.type
_entity_poly.pdbx_seq_one_letter_code
_entity_poly.pdbx_strand_id
1 'polypeptide(L)'
;MAGTLVSAVLTLLSLTGSTNSQLTQTDPCRVDNHTILWNQTERSVNYNASTDLCDRGSWSDQWYRVISPSGNDMPTECVPARRCGTVFPMWLNCSLPSPEENEKSCNACATNLHNCCEHVISVRVKNCGSFRVYYLPEALGCRHAYCFGSEVRCPSGYWSESGFTPNCSKLPTTMAPSTTTSSSSTLDAILFNRQNGLSLRVLEQLSCVILYSLSFNT
;
A
#
# COMPACT_ATOMS: atom_id res chain seq x y z
N MET A 1 49.79 8.82 70.47
CA MET A 1 50.43 8.68 69.15
C MET A 1 49.39 8.12 68.19
N ALA A 2 49.35 8.61 66.94
CA ALA A 2 48.29 8.40 65.93
C ALA A 2 46.89 8.95 66.34
N GLY A 3 46.11 9.64 65.51
CA GLY A 3 46.17 9.84 64.04
C GLY A 3 45.32 8.78 63.32
N THR A 4 44.45 9.08 62.34
CA THR A 4 44.20 10.34 61.61
C THR A 4 42.78 10.32 61.00
N LEU A 5 42.17 11.49 60.76
CA LEU A 5 40.88 11.63 60.05
C LEU A 5 41.06 11.54 58.52
N VAL A 6 40.59 10.46 57.88
CA VAL A 6 40.37 10.30 56.42
C VAL A 6 39.34 9.18 56.22
N SER A 7 38.29 9.25 55.36
CA SER A 7 37.47 10.37 54.85
C SER A 7 36.13 9.80 54.34
N ALA A 8 35.10 10.62 54.09
CA ALA A 8 33.80 10.16 53.59
C ALA A 8 33.82 9.97 52.06
N VAL A 9 33.76 8.72 51.58
CA VAL A 9 33.68 8.41 50.14
C VAL A 9 32.23 8.55 49.68
N LEU A 10 31.86 9.74 49.23
CA LEU A 10 30.56 10.01 48.60
C LEU A 10 30.59 9.46 47.16
N THR A 11 30.25 8.19 46.98
CA THR A 11 30.12 7.58 45.64
C THR A 11 28.90 8.14 44.91
N LEU A 12 29.11 9.22 44.15
CA LEU A 12 28.21 9.62 43.07
C LEU A 12 28.23 8.54 41.98
N LEU A 13 27.38 7.53 42.13
CA LEU A 13 26.95 6.70 41.01
C LEU A 13 26.15 7.61 40.08
N SER A 14 26.82 8.09 39.03
CA SER A 14 26.17 8.79 37.94
C SER A 14 25.07 7.90 37.38
N LEU A 15 23.82 8.39 37.44
CA LEU A 15 22.76 7.89 36.58
C LEU A 15 23.15 8.28 35.15
N THR A 16 24.00 7.46 34.52
CA THR A 16 24.10 7.41 33.07
C THR A 16 22.73 6.95 32.59
N GLY A 17 21.85 7.92 32.35
CA GLY A 17 20.59 7.67 31.68
C GLY A 17 20.92 6.90 30.42
N SER A 18 20.48 5.64 30.36
CA SER A 18 20.61 4.86 29.14
C SER A 18 19.71 5.54 28.12
N THR A 19 20.30 6.45 27.33
CA THR A 19 19.77 6.81 26.03
C THR A 19 19.88 5.54 25.21
N ASN A 20 18.87 4.68 25.37
CA ASN A 20 18.72 3.42 24.68
C ASN A 20 18.99 3.74 23.21
N SER A 21 20.07 3.17 22.67
CA SER A 21 20.54 3.46 21.32
C SER A 21 19.64 2.74 20.33
N GLN A 22 18.37 3.12 20.33
CA GLN A 22 17.43 2.85 19.28
C GLN A 22 17.92 3.68 18.08
N LEU A 23 18.82 3.04 17.33
CA LEU A 23 19.11 3.36 15.93
C LEU A 23 17.81 3.83 15.31
N THR A 24 17.81 5.00 14.66
CA THR A 24 16.60 5.73 14.25
C THR A 24 15.72 4.89 13.32
N GLN A 25 14.91 4.01 13.91
CA GLN A 25 14.03 3.09 13.22
C GLN A 25 12.86 3.92 12.74
N THR A 26 13.03 4.43 11.52
CA THR A 26 12.13 5.41 10.93
C THR A 26 10.77 4.75 10.78
N ASP A 27 9.77 5.29 11.48
CA ASP A 27 8.45 4.68 11.57
C ASP A 27 7.82 4.55 10.17
N PRO A 28 7.61 3.32 9.66
CA PRO A 28 7.18 3.11 8.28
C PRO A 28 5.74 3.57 8.02
N CYS A 29 4.98 3.92 9.07
CA CYS A 29 3.67 4.56 8.91
C CYS A 29 3.73 6.02 8.45
N ARG A 30 4.92 6.65 8.45
CA ARG A 30 5.11 8.00 7.88
C ARG A 30 5.19 7.95 6.35
N VAL A 31 4.79 9.04 5.71
CA VAL A 31 4.55 9.14 4.25
C VAL A 31 5.78 8.77 3.41
N ASP A 32 6.99 9.06 3.89
CA ASP A 32 8.24 8.87 3.15
C ASP A 32 9.08 7.67 3.62
N ASN A 33 8.58 6.88 4.58
CA ASN A 33 9.30 5.74 5.17
C ASN A 33 8.86 4.37 4.60
N HIS A 34 8.11 4.37 3.50
CA HIS A 34 7.71 3.17 2.77
C HIS A 34 7.56 3.47 1.27
N THR A 35 7.81 2.46 0.43
CA THR A 35 7.53 2.54 -1.01
C THR A 35 6.06 2.24 -1.27
N ILE A 36 5.37 3.06 -2.07
CA ILE A 36 3.97 2.82 -2.45
C ILE A 36 3.91 2.03 -3.76
N LEU A 37 3.21 0.89 -3.73
CA LEU A 37 2.94 0.03 -4.88
C LEU A 37 1.52 0.30 -5.39
N TRP A 38 1.44 1.04 -6.48
CA TRP A 38 0.17 1.48 -7.08
C TRP A 38 -0.41 0.45 -8.05
N ASN A 39 -1.73 0.36 -8.11
CA ASN A 39 -2.49 -0.36 -9.15
C ASN A 39 -2.09 -1.85 -9.31
N GLN A 40 -1.77 -2.53 -8.21
CA GLN A 40 -1.31 -3.93 -8.20
C GLN A 40 -2.47 -4.94 -8.38
N THR A 41 -3.33 -4.72 -9.38
CA THR A 41 -4.54 -5.52 -9.64
C THR A 41 -4.20 -6.98 -9.92
N GLU A 42 -3.11 -7.19 -10.64
CA GLU A 42 -2.55 -8.48 -11.03
C GLU A 42 -2.11 -9.34 -9.84
N ARG A 43 -1.91 -8.74 -8.66
CA ARG A 43 -1.53 -9.46 -7.42
C ARG A 43 -2.72 -10.01 -6.64
N SER A 44 -3.94 -9.76 -7.09
CA SER A 44 -5.16 -10.32 -6.48
C SER A 44 -5.14 -11.84 -6.52
N VAL A 45 -5.63 -12.50 -5.46
CA VAL A 45 -5.82 -13.97 -5.46
C VAL A 45 -6.76 -14.45 -6.57
N ASN A 46 -7.60 -13.55 -7.10
CA ASN A 46 -8.51 -13.85 -8.21
C ASN A 46 -7.87 -13.65 -9.60
N TYR A 47 -6.68 -13.06 -9.69
CA TYR A 47 -5.98 -12.85 -10.95
C TYR A 47 -5.15 -14.08 -11.33
N ASN A 48 -5.33 -14.59 -12.55
CA ASN A 48 -4.59 -15.75 -13.06
C ASN A 48 -3.17 -15.37 -13.51
N ALA A 49 -2.22 -16.29 -13.38
CA ALA A 49 -0.87 -16.11 -13.91
C ALA A 49 -0.87 -16.05 -15.44
N SER A 50 -0.82 -14.83 -15.97
CA SER A 50 -0.72 -14.50 -17.40
C SER A 50 0.62 -13.85 -17.76
N THR A 51 1.24 -13.13 -16.82
CA THR A 51 2.45 -12.32 -17.01
C THR A 51 3.68 -12.83 -16.26
N ASP A 52 3.57 -13.93 -15.50
CA ASP A 52 4.66 -14.56 -14.73
C ASP A 52 5.46 -13.55 -13.86
N LEU A 53 4.77 -12.77 -13.01
CA LEU A 53 5.40 -11.76 -12.15
C LEU A 53 6.62 -12.31 -11.40
N CYS A 54 7.70 -11.54 -11.39
CA CYS A 54 8.96 -11.85 -10.72
C CYS A 54 9.33 -10.73 -9.75
N ASP A 55 9.14 -10.97 -8.45
CA ASP A 55 9.55 -10.05 -7.39
C ASP A 55 11.03 -10.21 -7.02
N ARG A 56 11.72 -11.21 -7.57
CA ARG A 56 13.17 -11.33 -7.53
C ARG A 56 13.82 -10.27 -8.43
N GLY A 57 14.84 -9.56 -7.94
CA GLY A 57 15.55 -8.47 -8.60
C GLY A 57 14.75 -7.18 -8.81
N SER A 58 13.41 -7.24 -8.74
CA SER A 58 12.52 -6.09 -8.92
C SER A 58 12.12 -5.41 -7.61
N TRP A 59 12.41 -6.05 -6.47
CA TRP A 59 12.11 -5.57 -5.12
C TRP A 59 13.41 -5.42 -4.30
N SER A 60 13.29 -4.80 -3.13
CA SER A 60 14.39 -4.66 -2.17
C SER A 60 13.84 -4.83 -0.76
N ASP A 61 14.69 -5.21 0.19
CA ASP A 61 14.30 -5.49 1.58
C ASP A 61 13.89 -4.20 2.34
N GLN A 62 12.65 -3.76 2.11
CA GLN A 62 12.12 -2.49 2.62
C GLN A 62 10.63 -2.58 2.97
N TRP A 63 10.08 -1.48 3.50
CA TRP A 63 8.66 -1.33 3.77
C TRP A 63 7.88 -0.93 2.52
N TYR A 64 6.77 -1.63 2.28
CA TYR A 64 5.85 -1.39 1.17
C TYR A 64 4.43 -1.12 1.66
N ARG A 65 3.74 -0.18 1.00
CA ARG A 65 2.29 0.02 1.11
C ARG A 65 1.65 -0.28 -0.24
N VAL A 66 0.65 -1.15 -0.28
CA VAL A 66 -0.11 -1.39 -1.51
C VAL A 66 -1.34 -0.47 -1.57
N ILE A 67 -1.58 0.10 -2.75
CA ILE A 67 -2.81 0.81 -3.08
C ILE A 67 -3.32 0.24 -4.41
N SER A 68 -4.23 -0.73 -4.32
CA SER A 68 -4.80 -1.46 -5.46
C SER A 68 -6.32 -1.47 -5.37
N PRO A 69 -7.06 -1.30 -6.49
CA PRO A 69 -8.51 -1.46 -6.50
C PRO A 69 -8.94 -2.90 -6.17
N SER A 70 -8.04 -3.89 -6.30
CA SER A 70 -8.29 -5.28 -5.92
C SER A 70 -8.15 -5.57 -4.41
N GLY A 71 -7.85 -4.57 -3.58
CA GLY A 71 -7.53 -4.73 -2.16
C GLY A 71 -6.03 -4.60 -1.85
N ASN A 72 -5.71 -4.16 -0.63
CA ASN A 72 -4.38 -3.66 -0.26
C ASN A 72 -3.56 -4.62 0.62
N ASP A 73 -4.15 -5.73 1.05
CA ASP A 73 -3.57 -6.60 2.07
C ASP A 73 -3.15 -7.96 1.53
N MET A 74 -2.09 -8.51 2.11
CA MET A 74 -1.71 -9.88 1.80
C MET A 74 -2.79 -10.86 2.28
N PRO A 75 -3.18 -11.87 1.49
CA PRO A 75 -4.08 -12.91 1.93
C PRO A 75 -3.42 -13.71 3.08
N THR A 76 -4.20 -14.01 4.11
CA THR A 76 -3.76 -14.76 5.30
C THR A 76 -4.00 -16.27 5.22
N GLU A 77 -4.47 -16.74 4.07
CA GLU A 77 -4.83 -18.12 3.79
C GLU A 77 -4.11 -18.60 2.52
N CYS A 78 -4.01 -19.92 2.35
CA CYS A 78 -3.33 -20.51 1.21
C CYS A 78 -3.92 -20.06 -0.13
N VAL A 79 -3.07 -19.43 -0.94
CA VAL A 79 -3.39 -19.07 -2.32
C VAL A 79 -2.93 -20.18 -3.26
N PRO A 80 -3.81 -20.78 -4.09
CA PRO A 80 -3.41 -21.81 -5.05
C PRO A 80 -2.37 -21.31 -6.06
N ALA A 81 -1.52 -22.22 -6.56
CA ALA A 81 -0.56 -21.92 -7.63
C ALA A 81 -1.23 -21.30 -8.88
N ARG A 82 -0.45 -20.53 -9.66
CA ARG A 82 -0.92 -19.77 -10.84
C ARG A 82 -1.95 -18.66 -10.54
N ARG A 83 -1.91 -18.08 -9.34
CA ARG A 83 -2.69 -16.90 -8.93
C ARG A 83 -1.76 -15.71 -8.65
N CYS A 84 -2.33 -14.53 -8.37
CA CYS A 84 -1.58 -13.30 -8.11
C CYS A 84 -0.57 -12.96 -9.22
N GLY A 85 -0.94 -13.26 -10.47
CA GLY A 85 -0.12 -12.95 -11.65
C GLY A 85 1.14 -13.81 -11.80
N THR A 86 1.36 -14.82 -10.95
CA THR A 86 2.61 -15.58 -10.88
C THR A 86 2.40 -17.09 -10.70
N VAL A 87 3.42 -17.90 -10.97
CA VAL A 87 3.32 -19.37 -10.82
C VAL A 87 3.31 -19.79 -9.35
N PHE A 88 4.18 -19.18 -8.54
CA PHE A 88 4.39 -19.47 -7.12
C PHE A 88 3.96 -18.28 -6.25
N PRO A 89 2.65 -18.06 -6.06
CA PRO A 89 2.13 -16.95 -5.26
C PRO A 89 2.59 -17.05 -3.80
N MET A 90 2.93 -15.90 -3.23
CA MET A 90 3.38 -15.77 -1.85
C MET A 90 2.32 -15.09 -0.98
N TRP A 91 1.90 -15.76 0.08
CA TRP A 91 0.81 -15.36 0.98
C TRP A 91 1.28 -15.35 2.44
N LEU A 92 0.54 -14.69 3.33
CA LEU A 92 0.95 -14.45 4.71
C LEU A 92 0.46 -15.56 5.65
N ASN A 93 1.35 -16.37 6.19
CA ASN A 93 1.02 -17.43 7.14
C ASN A 93 0.98 -16.89 8.59
N CYS A 94 0.14 -15.88 8.81
CA CYS A 94 -0.22 -15.35 10.12
C CYS A 94 -1.51 -14.51 10.02
N SER A 95 -2.17 -14.22 11.14
CA SER A 95 -3.19 -13.18 11.18
C SER A 95 -2.56 -11.78 11.10
N LEU A 96 -3.16 -10.90 10.29
CA LEU A 96 -2.75 -9.50 10.18
C LEU A 96 -2.78 -8.80 11.56
N PRO A 97 -1.86 -7.86 11.83
CA PRO A 97 -1.77 -7.20 13.13
C PRO A 97 -3.05 -6.46 13.50
N SER A 98 -3.51 -6.66 14.73
CA SER A 98 -4.57 -5.85 15.33
C SER A 98 -4.13 -4.38 15.47
N PRO A 99 -5.05 -3.43 15.72
CA PRO A 99 -4.69 -2.05 16.04
C PRO A 99 -3.82 -1.92 17.31
N GLU A 100 -3.83 -2.92 18.20
CA GLU A 100 -3.07 -2.93 19.46
C GLU A 100 -1.67 -3.55 19.28
N GLU A 101 -1.53 -4.59 18.44
CA GLU A 101 -0.25 -5.27 18.19
C GLU A 101 0.79 -4.34 17.53
N ASN A 102 0.35 -3.29 16.83
CA ASN A 102 1.17 -2.33 16.07
C ASN A 102 2.03 -2.98 14.97
N GLU A 103 3.09 -3.72 15.30
CA GLU A 103 3.97 -4.42 14.37
C GLU A 103 4.08 -5.91 14.74
N LYS A 104 4.04 -6.78 13.72
CA LYS A 104 4.04 -8.23 13.89
C LYS A 104 5.02 -8.89 12.93
N SER A 105 5.94 -9.68 13.48
CA SER A 105 6.78 -10.59 12.70
C SER A 105 5.96 -11.80 12.28
N CYS A 106 6.02 -12.14 11.00
CA CYS A 106 5.24 -13.20 10.37
C CYS A 106 6.09 -13.97 9.37
N ASN A 107 5.53 -15.05 8.83
CA ASN A 107 6.11 -15.82 7.75
C ASN A 107 5.27 -15.64 6.49
N ALA A 108 5.89 -15.32 5.36
CA ALA A 108 5.29 -15.49 4.05
C ALA A 108 5.58 -16.91 3.54
N CYS A 109 4.57 -17.58 2.99
CA CYS A 109 4.65 -18.91 2.40
C CYS A 109 4.55 -18.80 0.88
N ALA A 110 5.46 -19.46 0.15
CA ALA A 110 5.34 -19.67 -1.29
C ALA A 110 4.56 -20.97 -1.56
N THR A 111 3.46 -20.87 -2.31
CA THR A 111 2.69 -22.03 -2.78
C THR A 111 3.32 -22.64 -4.02
N ASN A 112 3.37 -23.97 -4.09
CA ASN A 112 3.66 -24.74 -5.31
C ASN A 112 2.44 -25.59 -5.74
N LEU A 113 2.61 -26.50 -6.71
CA LEU A 113 1.51 -27.33 -7.24
C LEU A 113 0.96 -28.39 -6.27
N HIS A 114 1.64 -28.65 -5.16
CA HIS A 114 1.36 -29.76 -4.24
C HIS A 114 1.33 -29.36 -2.75
N ASN A 115 1.87 -28.18 -2.41
CA ASN A 115 2.03 -27.70 -1.05
C ASN A 115 1.77 -26.17 -1.00
N CYS A 116 0.91 -25.75 -0.08
CA CYS A 116 0.60 -24.36 0.21
C CYS A 116 1.79 -23.56 0.78
N CYS A 117 2.80 -24.24 1.35
CA CYS A 117 3.98 -23.60 1.91
C CYS A 117 5.21 -24.49 1.68
N GLU A 118 5.75 -24.46 0.46
CA GLU A 118 7.01 -25.14 0.13
C GLU A 118 8.21 -24.38 0.69
N HIS A 119 8.16 -23.05 0.62
CA HIS A 119 9.21 -22.17 1.14
C HIS A 119 8.64 -21.11 2.05
N VAL A 120 9.42 -20.73 3.06
CA VAL A 120 9.08 -19.76 4.10
C VAL A 120 10.07 -18.60 4.05
N ILE A 121 9.57 -17.36 4.14
CA ILE A 121 10.39 -16.15 4.30
C ILE A 121 9.87 -15.36 5.49
N SER A 122 10.76 -14.89 6.36
CA SER A 122 10.41 -13.97 7.45
C SER A 122 10.03 -12.59 6.88
N VAL A 123 8.84 -12.11 7.24
CA VAL A 123 8.31 -10.78 6.87
C VAL A 123 7.83 -10.06 8.12
N ARG A 124 7.59 -8.74 8.02
CA ARG A 124 6.92 -7.99 9.10
C ARG A 124 5.77 -7.19 8.56
N VAL A 125 4.69 -7.09 9.33
CA VAL A 125 3.51 -6.29 8.97
C VAL A 125 3.27 -5.28 10.08
N LYS A 126 3.11 -4.00 9.73
CA LYS A 126 2.76 -2.95 10.67
C LYS A 126 1.40 -2.36 10.34
N ASN A 127 0.55 -2.22 11.35
CA ASN A 127 -0.73 -1.54 11.29
C ASN A 127 -0.52 -0.03 11.54
N CYS A 128 -0.93 0.79 10.59
CA CYS A 128 -0.84 2.25 10.63
C CYS A 128 -2.22 2.91 10.84
N GLY A 129 -3.16 2.17 11.43
CA GLY A 129 -4.56 2.58 11.62
C GLY A 129 -5.40 2.35 10.37
N SER A 130 -5.27 3.23 9.37
CA SER A 130 -6.08 3.19 8.14
C SER A 130 -5.48 2.38 6.99
N PHE A 131 -4.25 1.90 7.14
CA PHE A 131 -3.55 1.04 6.19
C PHE A 131 -2.53 0.15 6.90
N ARG A 132 -2.02 -0.86 6.19
CA ARG A 132 -0.88 -1.66 6.63
C ARG A 132 0.34 -1.43 5.73
N VAL A 133 1.52 -1.59 6.31
CA VAL A 133 2.79 -1.62 5.60
C VAL A 133 3.49 -2.95 5.86
N TYR A 134 4.18 -3.45 4.84
CA TYR A 134 4.75 -4.79 4.78
C TYR A 134 6.25 -4.69 4.55
N TYR A 135 7.07 -5.15 5.49
CA TYR A 135 8.50 -5.32 5.28
C TYR A 135 8.72 -6.64 4.56
N LEU A 136 9.05 -6.56 3.28
CA LEU A 136 9.11 -7.70 2.37
C LEU A 136 10.51 -7.81 1.78
N PRO A 137 11.22 -8.93 2.05
CA PRO A 137 12.48 -9.24 1.37
C PRO A 137 12.26 -9.57 -0.11
N GLU A 138 13.34 -9.52 -0.89
CA GLU A 138 13.37 -10.04 -2.25
C GLU A 138 12.85 -11.50 -2.33
N ALA A 139 12.08 -11.83 -3.38
CA ALA A 139 11.54 -13.17 -3.55
C ALA A 139 12.61 -14.21 -3.97
N LEU A 140 12.43 -15.47 -3.56
CA LEU A 140 13.43 -16.55 -3.70
C LEU A 140 13.84 -16.86 -5.16
N GLY A 141 12.92 -16.66 -6.10
CA GLY A 141 13.10 -16.99 -7.51
C GLY A 141 12.22 -16.11 -8.40
N CYS A 142 12.53 -16.05 -9.70
CA CYS A 142 11.50 -15.56 -10.63
C CYS A 142 10.29 -16.51 -10.65
N ARG A 143 9.15 -15.98 -11.10
CA ARG A 143 7.82 -16.60 -10.95
C ARG A 143 7.37 -16.80 -9.50
N HIS A 144 8.01 -16.10 -8.56
CA HIS A 144 7.48 -15.87 -7.22
C HIS A 144 7.08 -14.41 -7.11
N ALA A 145 5.92 -14.16 -6.51
CA ALA A 145 5.44 -12.81 -6.27
C ALA A 145 4.48 -12.75 -5.07
N TYR A 146 4.56 -11.67 -4.29
CA TYR A 146 3.68 -11.41 -3.17
C TYR A 146 2.26 -11.08 -3.66
N CYS A 147 1.28 -11.80 -3.11
CA CYS A 147 -0.15 -11.58 -3.34
C CYS A 147 -0.66 -10.37 -2.56
N PHE A 148 -1.57 -9.60 -3.16
CA PHE A 148 -2.28 -8.51 -2.50
C PHE A 148 -3.71 -8.38 -3.02
N GLY A 149 -4.64 -8.37 -2.07
CA GLY A 149 -6.06 -8.18 -2.32
C GLY A 149 -6.80 -9.43 -2.74
N SER A 150 -8.11 -9.40 -2.52
CA SER A 150 -9.05 -10.48 -2.82
C SER A 150 -10.34 -10.00 -3.48
N GLU A 151 -10.41 -8.73 -3.87
CA GLU A 151 -11.58 -8.19 -4.54
C GLU A 151 -11.61 -8.62 -6.01
N VAL A 152 -12.83 -8.76 -6.54
CA VAL A 152 -13.11 -9.12 -7.93
C VAL A 152 -13.62 -7.91 -8.71
N ARG A 153 -13.37 -7.87 -10.02
CA ARG A 153 -13.98 -6.84 -10.89
C ARG A 153 -15.50 -6.90 -10.80
N CYS A 154 -16.16 -5.75 -10.83
CA CYS A 154 -17.61 -5.72 -10.90
C CYS A 154 -18.12 -6.46 -12.15
N PRO A 155 -19.21 -7.25 -12.04
CA PRO A 155 -19.78 -7.96 -13.18
C PRO A 155 -20.39 -6.98 -14.20
N SER A 156 -20.58 -7.45 -15.44
CA SER A 156 -21.18 -6.66 -16.51
C SER A 156 -22.53 -6.06 -16.10
N GLY A 157 -22.70 -4.76 -16.30
CA GLY A 157 -23.89 -4.02 -15.87
C GLY A 157 -23.82 -3.48 -14.43
N TYR A 158 -22.71 -3.66 -13.72
CA TYR A 158 -22.45 -3.10 -12.39
C TYR A 158 -21.20 -2.20 -12.38
N TRP A 159 -21.15 -1.28 -11.43
CA TRP A 159 -20.02 -0.38 -11.23
C TRP A 159 -19.78 -0.09 -9.74
N SER A 160 -18.54 0.24 -9.40
CA SER A 160 -18.12 0.85 -8.14
C SER A 160 -17.03 1.88 -8.47
N GLU A 161 -16.68 2.74 -7.51
CA GLU A 161 -15.62 3.76 -7.72
C GLU A 161 -14.25 3.12 -8.05
N SER A 162 -13.93 1.97 -7.44
CA SER A 162 -12.72 1.20 -7.75
C SER A 162 -12.85 0.35 -9.03
N GLY A 163 -14.09 0.04 -9.46
CA GLY A 163 -14.39 -0.99 -10.47
C GLY A 163 -14.36 -2.43 -9.93
N PHE A 164 -14.19 -2.60 -8.62
CA PHE A 164 -14.08 -3.88 -7.91
C PHE A 164 -15.05 -3.95 -6.72
N THR A 165 -15.19 -5.12 -6.13
CA THR A 165 -15.89 -5.31 -4.85
C THR A 165 -15.14 -4.66 -3.67
N PRO A 166 -15.80 -4.48 -2.51
CA PRO A 166 -17.26 -4.42 -2.33
C PRO A 166 -17.86 -3.18 -3.04
N ASN A 167 -19.17 -2.99 -2.94
CA ASN A 167 -19.91 -1.83 -3.49
C ASN A 167 -20.16 -1.82 -5.01
N CYS A 168 -20.10 -2.96 -5.70
CA CYS A 168 -20.61 -3.07 -7.06
C CYS A 168 -22.13 -2.87 -7.09
N SER A 169 -22.58 -1.75 -7.66
CA SER A 169 -23.99 -1.34 -7.78
C SER A 169 -24.45 -1.39 -9.25
N LYS A 170 -25.74 -1.69 -9.49
CA LYS A 170 -26.26 -1.81 -10.86
C LYS A 170 -26.18 -0.45 -11.57
N LEU A 171 -25.63 -0.42 -12.79
CA LEU A 171 -25.63 0.78 -13.63
C LEU A 171 -27.08 1.23 -13.91
N PRO A 172 -27.38 2.54 -13.84
CA PRO A 172 -28.71 3.07 -14.16
C PRO A 172 -29.14 2.61 -15.56
N THR A 173 -30.23 1.85 -15.64
CA THR A 173 -30.76 1.35 -16.92
C THR A 173 -31.47 2.46 -17.73
N THR A 174 -31.55 3.67 -17.17
CA THR A 174 -32.30 4.80 -17.71
C THR A 174 -31.38 5.81 -18.39
N MET A 175 -31.03 5.54 -19.65
CA MET A 175 -30.93 6.59 -20.67
C MET A 175 -32.25 6.68 -21.46
N ALA A 176 -33.39 6.62 -20.76
CA ALA A 176 -34.53 7.39 -21.26
C ALA A 176 -34.18 8.87 -21.03
N PRO A 177 -34.37 9.76 -22.02
CA PRO A 177 -34.07 11.17 -21.83
C PRO A 177 -34.99 11.72 -20.76
N SER A 178 -34.44 12.01 -19.58
CA SER A 178 -35.09 12.88 -18.61
C SER A 178 -35.17 14.27 -19.25
N THR A 179 -36.31 14.59 -19.85
CA THR A 179 -36.69 15.96 -20.20
C THR A 179 -36.92 16.72 -18.91
N THR A 180 -35.85 17.06 -18.21
CA THR A 180 -35.87 17.96 -17.07
C THR A 180 -36.14 19.35 -17.62
N THR A 181 -37.38 19.79 -17.54
CA THR A 181 -37.78 21.15 -17.94
C THR A 181 -37.28 22.16 -16.91
N SER A 182 -35.95 22.38 -16.89
CA SER A 182 -35.33 23.44 -16.10
C SER A 182 -35.38 24.75 -16.89
N SER A 183 -36.48 25.49 -16.73
CA SER A 183 -36.55 26.88 -17.15
C SER A 183 -35.59 27.73 -16.32
N SER A 184 -34.42 28.06 -16.85
CA SER A 184 -33.61 29.19 -16.36
C SER A 184 -32.77 29.79 -17.47
N SER A 185 -32.96 31.11 -17.65
CA SER A 185 -32.04 32.09 -18.26
C SER A 185 -31.00 31.62 -19.29
N THR A 186 -31.20 32.02 -20.54
CA THR A 186 -30.17 32.08 -21.58
C THR A 186 -28.94 32.90 -21.14
N LEU A 187 -27.78 32.25 -20.99
CA LEU A 187 -26.45 32.86 -21.25
C LEU A 187 -25.28 31.85 -21.29
N ASP A 188 -25.36 30.71 -20.58
CA ASP A 188 -24.21 29.80 -20.42
C ASP A 188 -23.99 28.75 -21.54
N ALA A 189 -24.89 28.69 -22.53
CA ALA A 189 -24.97 27.58 -23.49
C ALA A 189 -23.98 27.61 -24.69
N ILE A 190 -22.89 28.37 -24.63
CA ILE A 190 -21.99 28.61 -25.79
C ILE A 190 -20.64 27.89 -25.74
N LEU A 191 -20.17 27.40 -24.58
CA LEU A 191 -18.78 26.91 -24.43
C LEU A 191 -18.56 25.39 -24.50
N PHE A 192 -19.54 24.58 -24.91
CA PHE A 192 -19.41 23.11 -24.88
C PHE A 192 -19.56 22.39 -26.23
N ASN A 193 -18.85 22.85 -27.29
CA ASN A 193 -18.46 21.94 -28.38
C ASN A 193 -17.31 22.43 -29.28
N ARG A 194 -16.05 22.22 -28.85
CA ARG A 194 -14.89 21.88 -29.71
C ARG A 194 -13.60 21.82 -28.86
N GLN A 195 -13.11 20.62 -28.57
CA GLN A 195 -11.80 20.13 -29.03
C GLN A 195 -11.47 18.78 -28.38
N ASN A 196 -10.74 17.95 -29.13
CA ASN A 196 -10.33 16.62 -28.69
C ASN A 196 -9.17 16.73 -27.69
N GLY A 197 -9.26 15.99 -26.58
CA GLY A 197 -8.11 15.39 -25.91
C GLY A 197 -7.06 16.30 -25.27
N LEU A 198 -7.37 16.89 -24.10
CA LEU A 198 -6.40 17.09 -23.02
C LEU A 198 -7.08 16.82 -21.66
N SER A 199 -6.38 16.11 -20.78
CA SER A 199 -6.91 15.69 -19.47
C SER A 199 -6.89 16.84 -18.45
N LEU A 200 -7.94 16.94 -17.62
CA LEU A 200 -8.04 17.93 -16.53
C LEU A 200 -6.83 17.93 -15.58
N ARG A 201 -6.09 16.81 -15.48
CA ARG A 201 -4.90 16.68 -14.62
C ARG A 201 -3.68 17.50 -15.07
N VAL A 202 -3.70 18.08 -16.28
CA VAL A 202 -2.61 18.95 -16.77
C VAL A 202 -2.73 20.38 -16.23
N LEU A 203 -3.96 20.85 -15.94
CA LEU A 203 -4.19 22.23 -15.53
C LEU A 203 -3.75 22.51 -14.08
N GLU A 204 -3.94 21.56 -13.15
CA GLU A 204 -3.53 21.75 -11.75
C GLU A 204 -2.01 21.81 -11.56
N GLN A 205 -1.21 21.15 -12.43
CA GLN A 205 0.25 21.28 -12.36
C GLN A 205 0.76 22.63 -12.87
N LEU A 206 0.08 23.25 -13.85
CA LEU A 206 0.47 24.57 -14.38
C LEU A 206 0.20 25.71 -13.39
N SER A 207 -0.82 25.58 -12.53
CA SER A 207 -1.10 26.56 -11.46
C SER A 207 0.04 26.70 -10.46
N CYS A 208 0.78 25.62 -10.17
CA CYS A 208 1.85 25.62 -9.17
C CYS A 208 3.14 26.29 -9.69
N VAL A 209 3.47 26.12 -10.98
CA VAL A 209 4.69 26.66 -11.59
C VAL A 209 4.61 28.18 -11.82
N ILE A 210 3.42 28.72 -12.11
CA ILE A 210 3.21 30.15 -12.37
C ILE A 210 3.25 30.96 -11.06
N LEU A 211 2.78 30.41 -9.94
CA LEU A 211 2.86 31.08 -8.64
C LEU A 211 4.29 31.19 -8.10
N TYR A 212 5.15 30.20 -8.37
CA TYR A 212 6.57 30.25 -7.99
C TYR A 212 7.38 31.30 -8.75
N SER A 213 7.04 31.58 -10.01
CA SER A 213 7.79 32.54 -10.85
C SER A 213 7.42 34.02 -10.61
N LEU A 214 6.29 34.30 -9.95
CA LEU A 214 5.86 35.65 -9.57
C LEU A 214 6.36 36.12 -8.19
N SER A 215 7.04 35.25 -7.43
CA SER A 215 7.58 35.58 -6.09
C SER A 215 9.09 35.90 -6.09
N PHE A 216 9.75 35.89 -7.26
CA PHE A 216 11.21 36.05 -7.40
C PHE A 216 11.64 37.20 -8.33
N ASN A 217 10.74 38.14 -8.62
CA ASN A 217 11.07 39.38 -9.34
C ASN A 217 10.48 40.61 -8.63
N THR A 218 11.20 41.03 -7.59
CA THR A 218 11.18 42.38 -7.00
C THR A 218 12.59 42.93 -7.05
#